data_AF-A0A351BEU8-F1
#
_entry.id   AF-A0A351BEU8-F1
#
_cell.length_a   1.000
_cell.length_b   1.000
_cell.length_c   1.000
_cell.angle_alpha   90.00
_cell.angle_beta   90.00
_cell.angle_gamma   90.00
#
_symmetry.space_group_name_H-M   'P 1'
#
loop_
_entity.id
_entity.type
_entity.pdbx_description
1 polymer ?
#
loop_
_entity_poly.entity_id
_entity_poly.type
_entity_poly.pdbx_seq_one_letter_code
_entity_poly.pdbx_strand_id
1 'polypeptide(L)'
;GVKSYNKTKPMRFEEFAAEKAWWNSRVENEFAWKVSAADIKARNYNLDIKNPHSPDAVVHDPETLLAEYVALQAKIGETRAKLKGVLAAALQGEN
;
A
#
# COMPACT_ATOMS: atom_id res chain seq x y z
N GLY A 1 9.91 13.10 -3.14
CA GLY A 1 9.80 13.72 -1.80
C GLY A 1 10.37 12.80 -0.73
N VAL A 2 10.57 13.32 0.48
CA VAL A 2 10.98 12.53 1.65
C VAL A 2 9.80 11.65 2.09
N LYS A 3 10.03 10.36 2.34
CA LYS A 3 8.98 9.41 2.74
C LYS A 3 8.36 9.71 4.12
N SER A 4 9.13 10.30 5.03
CA SER A 4 8.65 10.70 6.36
C SER A 4 9.48 11.83 6.97
N TYR A 5 8.80 12.78 7.57
CA TYR A 5 9.41 13.88 8.32
C TYR A 5 9.56 13.49 9.79
N ASN A 6 10.67 13.86 10.43
CA ASN A 6 10.94 13.54 11.83
C ASN A 6 11.80 14.61 12.51
N LYS A 7 12.13 14.43 13.80
CA LYS A 7 12.89 15.41 14.59
C LYS A 7 14.27 15.75 14.00
N THR A 8 14.94 14.80 13.36
CA THR A 8 16.25 15.02 12.72
C THR A 8 16.14 15.39 11.24
N LYS A 9 14.96 15.19 10.63
CA LYS A 9 14.62 15.53 9.25
C LYS A 9 13.28 16.29 9.20
N PRO A 10 13.26 17.55 9.69
CA PRO A 10 12.05 18.36 9.64
C PRO A 10 11.76 18.76 8.20
N MET A 11 10.47 18.97 7.92
CA MET A 11 10.01 19.51 6.65
C MET A 11 10.63 20.89 6.41
N ARG A 12 11.31 21.06 5.28
CA ARG A 12 12.00 22.31 4.93
C ARG A 12 11.17 23.08 3.92
N PHE A 13 11.19 24.41 4.03
CA PHE A 13 10.46 25.29 3.11
C PHE A 13 10.94 25.20 1.66
N GLU A 14 12.18 24.79 1.46
CA GLU A 14 12.81 24.58 0.15
C GLU A 14 12.16 23.42 -0.62
N GLU A 15 11.64 22.41 0.08
CA GLU A 15 10.94 21.29 -0.55
C GLU A 15 9.70 21.75 -1.30
N PHE A 16 9.07 22.85 -0.85
CA PHE A 16 7.88 23.44 -1.48
C PHE A 16 8.17 24.31 -2.71
N ALA A 17 9.43 24.44 -3.12
CA ALA A 17 9.82 25.30 -4.24
C ALA A 17 9.17 24.83 -5.55
N ALA A 18 9.08 23.51 -5.76
CA ALA A 18 8.48 22.92 -6.95
C ALA A 18 6.98 23.24 -7.05
N GLU A 19 6.25 23.13 -5.93
CA GLU A 19 4.82 23.42 -5.82
C GLU A 19 4.54 24.90 -6.02
N LYS A 20 5.39 25.78 -5.47
CA LYS A 20 5.32 27.24 -5.69
C LYS A 20 5.53 27.61 -7.15
N ALA A 21 6.51 26.99 -7.81
CA ALA A 21 6.75 27.21 -9.24
C ALA A 21 5.57 26.71 -10.09
N TRP A 22 5.05 25.52 -9.76
CA TRP A 22 3.89 24.93 -10.44
C TRP A 22 2.61 25.74 -10.26
N TRP A 23 2.40 26.38 -9.12
CA TRP A 23 1.17 27.12 -8.82
C TRP A 23 0.86 28.22 -9.84
N ASN A 24 1.90 28.88 -10.36
CA ASN A 24 1.78 29.95 -11.37
C ASN A 24 1.65 29.41 -12.80
N SER A 25 2.05 28.16 -13.04
CA SER A 25 2.02 27.49 -14.35
C SER A 25 1.49 26.07 -14.19
N ARG A 26 0.18 25.96 -13.91
CA ARG A 26 -0.47 24.69 -13.57
C ARG A 26 -0.57 23.77 -14.78
N VAL A 27 0.39 22.88 -14.90
CA VAL A 27 0.44 21.83 -15.94
C VAL A 27 0.14 20.48 -15.30
N GLU A 28 -0.63 19.63 -15.99
CA GLU A 28 -0.89 18.28 -15.50
C GLU A 28 0.41 17.46 -15.46
N ASN A 29 0.64 16.77 -14.35
CA ASN A 29 1.81 15.94 -14.12
C ASN A 29 1.44 14.75 -13.22
N GLU A 30 2.42 13.90 -12.91
CA GLU A 30 2.24 12.69 -12.09
C GLU A 30 1.69 12.95 -10.68
N PHE A 31 1.83 14.18 -10.16
CA PHE A 31 1.42 14.60 -8.82
C PHE A 31 0.20 15.53 -8.81
N ALA A 32 -0.15 16.14 -9.95
CA ALA A 32 -1.20 17.14 -10.06
C ALA A 32 -2.01 16.95 -11.35
N TRP A 33 -3.29 16.64 -11.19
CA TRP A 33 -4.23 16.43 -12.30
C TRP A 33 -5.50 17.25 -12.09
N LYS A 34 -6.25 17.48 -13.17
CA LYS A 34 -7.54 18.18 -13.11
C LYS A 34 -8.67 17.20 -12.82
N VAL A 35 -9.62 17.65 -12.01
CA VAL A 35 -10.87 16.95 -11.74
C VAL A 35 -12.01 17.92 -12.07
N SER A 36 -13.04 17.43 -12.76
CA SER A 36 -14.19 18.26 -13.09
C SER A 36 -15.10 18.47 -11.86
N ALA A 37 -15.78 19.62 -11.81
CA ALA A 37 -16.75 19.89 -10.75
C ALA A 37 -17.95 18.92 -10.78
N ALA A 38 -18.27 18.38 -11.96
CA ALA A 38 -19.32 17.37 -12.11
C ALA A 38 -18.95 16.07 -11.39
N ASP A 39 -17.70 15.63 -11.49
CA ASP A 39 -17.20 14.42 -10.80
C ASP A 39 -17.22 14.58 -9.29
N ILE A 40 -16.85 15.76 -8.79
CA ILE A 40 -16.90 16.09 -7.36
C ILE A 40 -18.35 16.04 -6.86
N LYS A 41 -19.30 16.59 -7.64
CA LYS A 41 -20.73 16.55 -7.29
C LYS A 41 -21.28 15.12 -7.29
N ALA A 42 -20.92 14.30 -8.28
CA ALA A 42 -21.32 12.90 -8.36
C ALA A 42 -20.81 12.07 -7.16
N ARG A 43 -19.65 12.44 -6.61
CA ARG A 43 -19.04 11.82 -5.43
C ARG A 43 -19.51 12.42 -4.10
N ASN A 44 -20.63 13.16 -4.09
CA ASN A 44 -21.15 13.83 -2.89
C ASN A 44 -20.12 14.77 -2.24
N TYR A 45 -19.38 15.52 -3.06
CA TYR A 45 -18.34 16.46 -2.62
C TYR A 45 -17.15 15.80 -1.90
N ASN A 46 -16.94 14.50 -2.09
CA ASN A 46 -15.75 13.83 -1.60
C ASN A 46 -14.52 14.21 -2.45
N LEU A 47 -13.53 14.85 -1.80
CA LEU A 47 -12.28 15.29 -2.41
C LEU A 47 -11.14 14.26 -2.28
N ASP A 48 -11.35 13.12 -1.61
CA ASP A 48 -10.40 11.99 -1.59
C ASP A 48 -10.43 11.26 -2.93
N ILE A 49 -9.94 11.95 -3.97
CA ILE A 49 -9.82 11.42 -5.31
C ILE A 49 -8.43 10.81 -5.42
N LYS A 50 -8.39 9.48 -5.57
CA LYS A 50 -7.12 8.76 -5.78
C LYS A 50 -6.43 9.26 -7.05
N ASN A 51 -5.11 9.40 -6.95
CA ASN A 51 -4.28 9.84 -8.05
C ASN A 51 -4.29 8.79 -9.17
N PRO A 52 -4.77 9.10 -10.39
CA PRO A 52 -4.79 8.17 -11.50
C PRO A 52 -3.38 7.85 -12.04
N HIS A 53 -2.39 8.69 -11.76
CA HIS A 53 -0.99 8.52 -12.17
C HIS A 53 -0.10 7.88 -11.09
N SER A 54 -0.66 7.55 -9.92
CA SER A 54 0.12 6.83 -8.91
C SER A 54 0.46 5.43 -9.42
N PRO A 55 1.74 4.99 -9.41
CA PRO A 55 2.07 3.59 -9.65
C PRO A 55 1.27 2.78 -8.64
N ASP A 56 0.54 1.79 -9.16
CA ASP A 56 -0.47 0.97 -8.47
C ASP A 56 -0.34 1.01 -6.95
N ALA A 57 -1.20 1.81 -6.32
CA ALA A 57 -1.40 1.71 -4.89
C ALA A 57 -1.84 0.27 -4.66
N VAL A 58 -0.97 -0.55 -4.05
CA VAL A 58 -1.25 -1.93 -3.69
C VAL A 58 -2.64 -1.95 -3.07
N VAL A 59 -3.57 -2.56 -3.80
CA VAL A 59 -4.98 -2.59 -3.43
C VAL A 59 -5.07 -3.41 -2.16
N HIS A 60 -5.09 -2.75 -1.02
CA HIS A 60 -5.33 -3.35 0.29
C HIS A 60 -6.85 -3.56 0.47
N ASP A 61 -7.47 -4.25 -0.48
CA ASP A 61 -8.85 -4.66 -0.32
C ASP A 61 -8.93 -5.69 0.83
N PRO A 62 -9.73 -5.45 1.87
CA PRO A 62 -9.80 -6.32 3.04
C PRO A 62 -10.20 -7.76 2.71
N GLU A 63 -11.06 -7.97 1.71
CA GLU A 63 -11.48 -9.31 1.29
C GLU A 63 -10.31 -10.08 0.65
N THR A 64 -9.54 -9.40 -0.21
CA THR A 64 -8.34 -9.95 -0.83
C THR A 64 -7.29 -10.34 0.23
N LEU A 65 -7.05 -9.47 1.21
CA LEU A 65 -6.12 -9.74 2.32
C LEU A 65 -6.58 -10.92 3.20
N LEU A 66 -7.89 -11.06 3.42
CA LEU A 66 -8.44 -12.18 4.18
C LEU A 66 -8.24 -13.50 3.43
N ALA A 67 -8.48 -13.52 2.12
CA ALA A 67 -8.25 -14.71 1.29
C ALA A 67 -6.78 -15.15 1.32
N GLU A 68 -5.84 -14.21 1.21
CA GLU A 68 -4.41 -14.51 1.34
C GLU A 68 -4.05 -15.05 2.73
N TYR A 69 -4.64 -14.49 3.79
CA TYR A 69 -4.44 -14.96 5.15
C TYR A 69 -4.90 -16.41 5.34
N VAL A 70 -6.08 -16.77 4.82
CA VAL A 70 -6.60 -18.15 4.89
C VAL A 70 -5.68 -19.11 4.13
N ALA A 71 -5.23 -18.74 2.93
CA ALA A 71 -4.30 -19.55 2.16
C ALA A 71 -2.96 -19.76 2.90
N LEU A 72 -2.45 -18.72 3.56
CA LEU A 72 -1.23 -18.80 4.35
C LEU A 72 -1.38 -19.72 5.58
N GLN A 73 -2.52 -19.65 6.28
CA GLN A 73 -2.83 -20.54 7.40
C GLN A 73 -2.85 -22.02 6.98
N ALA A 74 -3.43 -22.34 5.82
CA ALA A 74 -3.43 -23.69 5.28
C ALA A 74 -2.01 -24.20 5.02
N LYS A 75 -1.15 -23.37 4.42
CA LYS A 75 0.26 -23.71 4.14
C LYS A 75 1.08 -23.90 5.42
N ILE A 76 0.81 -23.11 6.46
CA ILE A 76 1.42 -23.29 7.78
C ILE A 76 0.98 -24.62 8.39
N GLY A 77 -0.30 -24.97 8.29
CA GLY A 77 -0.84 -26.25 8.74
C GLY A 77 -0.17 -27.45 8.06
N GLU A 78 -0.03 -27.41 6.73
CA GLU A 78 0.64 -28.46 5.96
C GLU A 78 2.11 -28.59 6.36
N THR A 79 2.83 -27.47 6.50
CA THR A 79 4.23 -27.47 6.90
C THR A 79 4.40 -28.03 8.31
N ARG A 80 3.52 -27.68 9.24
CA ARG A 80 3.48 -28.24 10.60
C ARG A 80 3.20 -29.74 10.58
N ALA A 81 2.29 -30.22 9.73
CA ALA A 81 2.00 -31.64 9.58
C ALA A 81 3.21 -32.41 9.04
N LYS A 82 3.91 -31.86 8.04
CA LYS A 82 5.16 -32.40 7.50
C LYS A 82 6.24 -32.49 8.58
N LEU A 83 6.45 -31.43 9.36
CA LEU A 83 7.41 -31.42 10.47
C LEU A 83 7.07 -32.47 11.53
N LYS A 84 5.79 -32.56 11.93
CA LYS A 84 5.33 -33.59 12.87
C LYS A 84 5.54 -35.00 12.33
N GLY A 85 5.28 -35.24 11.05
CA GLY A 85 5.50 -36.55 10.40
C GLY A 85 6.97 -36.95 10.41
N VAL A 86 7.88 -36.03 10.07
CA VAL A 86 9.33 -36.27 10.11
C VAL A 86 9.81 -36.53 11.54
N LEU A 87 9.34 -35.75 12.52
CA LEU A 87 9.69 -35.98 13.93
C LEU A 87 9.16 -37.32 14.46
N ALA A 88 7.94 -37.70 14.11
CA ALA A 88 7.37 -38.98 14.51
C ALA A 88 8.13 -40.17 13.88
N ALA A 89 8.51 -40.05 12.60
CA ALA A 89 9.32 -41.07 11.93
C ALA A 89 10.71 -41.20 12.54
N ALA A 90 11.35 -40.09 12.91
CA ALA A 90 12.65 -40.10 13.59
C ALA A 90 12.57 -40.74 14.99
N LEU A 91 11.50 -40.46 15.73
CA LEU A 91 11.29 -41.01 17.08
C LEU A 91 10.92 -42.51 17.07
N GLN A 92 10.29 -43.00 16.00
CA GLN A 92 9.97 -44.42 15.85
C GLN A 92 11.13 -45.26 15.28
N GLY A 93 12.14 -44.62 14.67
CA GLY A 93 13.36 -45.28 14.20
C GLY A 93 14.42 -45.52 15.27
N GLU A 94 14.15 -45.16 16.53
CA GLU A 94 15.04 -45.30 17.69
C GLU A 94 14.69 -46.54 18.55
N ASN A 95 14.28 -47.65 17.92
CA ASN A 95 14.10 -48.96 18.57
C ASN A 95 14.61 -50.09 17.69
#